data_AF-A0A7W8S000-F1
#
_entry.id   AF-A0A7W8S000-F1
#
_cell.length_a   1.000
_cell.length_b   1.000
_cell.length_c   1.000
_cell.angle_alpha   90.00
_cell.angle_beta   90.00
_cell.angle_gamma   90.00
#
_symmetry.space_group_name_H-M   'P 1'
#
loop_
_entity.id
_entity.type
_entity.pdbx_description
1 polymer ?
#
loop_
_entity_poly.entity_id
_entity_poly.type
_entity_poly.pdbx_seq_one_letter_code
_entity_poly.pdbx_strand_id
1 'polypeptide(L)'
;MKRFVAATCLLGAVIVMPAWAQAPTKMNPLKMKCEDFVAVDEAYRPAVVYYVAGVDKLGVTETDTMVEDTATPIGALVAECQKSPKASFRTKVRQMYKSGQLALFDHH
;
A
#
# COMPACT_ATOMS: atom_id res chain seq x y z
N MET A 1 -30.06 -58.17 13.10
CA MET A 1 -28.64 -58.36 12.71
C MET A 1 -28.57 -58.07 11.21
N LYS A 2 -27.91 -57.04 10.67
CA LYS A 2 -26.62 -56.39 10.95
C LYS A 2 -26.78 -54.87 10.84
N ARG A 3 -26.25 -54.13 11.81
CA ARG A 3 -26.08 -52.67 11.77
C ARG A 3 -24.77 -52.38 11.03
N PHE A 4 -24.83 -51.77 9.84
CA PHE A 4 -23.65 -51.20 9.20
C PHE A 4 -23.41 -49.81 9.79
N VAL A 5 -22.52 -49.74 10.78
CA VAL A 5 -21.97 -48.48 11.28
C VAL A 5 -20.78 -48.15 10.41
N ALA A 6 -20.98 -47.29 9.40
CA ALA A 6 -19.88 -46.67 8.67
C ALA A 6 -19.42 -45.44 9.46
N ALA A 7 -18.43 -45.65 10.33
CA ALA A 7 -17.72 -44.58 11.01
C ALA A 7 -17.01 -43.71 9.96
N THR A 8 -17.55 -42.53 9.70
CA THR A 8 -16.97 -41.58 8.74
C THR A 8 -15.89 -40.78 9.47
N CYS A 9 -14.63 -41.10 9.20
CA CYS A 9 -13.48 -40.35 9.70
C CYS A 9 -13.53 -38.90 9.20
N LEU A 10 -13.64 -37.95 10.13
CA LEU A 10 -13.38 -36.53 9.93
C LEU A 10 -11.90 -36.33 9.61
N LEU A 11 -11.54 -36.35 8.32
CA LEU A 11 -10.24 -35.88 7.83
C LEU A 11 -10.35 -34.38 7.56
N GLY A 12 -9.96 -33.58 8.56
CA GLY A 12 -9.71 -32.15 8.40
C GLY A 12 -8.50 -31.94 7.48
N ALA A 13 -8.75 -31.85 6.18
CA ALA A 13 -7.76 -31.42 5.20
C ALA A 13 -7.58 -29.90 5.32
N VAL A 14 -6.61 -29.47 6.13
CA VAL A 14 -6.12 -28.09 6.08
C VAL A 14 -5.31 -27.96 4.78
N ILE A 15 -5.93 -27.40 3.75
CA ILE A 15 -5.27 -27.07 2.50
C ILE A 15 -4.35 -25.88 2.81
N VAL A 16 -3.09 -26.16 3.15
CA VAL A 16 -2.05 -25.12 3.18
C VAL A 16 -1.83 -24.72 1.73
N MET A 17 -2.52 -23.69 1.27
CA MET A 17 -2.27 -23.12 -0.06
C MET A 17 -0.86 -22.53 -0.02
N PRO A 18 0.11 -23.04 -0.79
CA PRO A 18 1.39 -22.36 -0.92
C PRO A 18 1.11 -21.00 -1.52
N ALA A 19 1.53 -19.92 -0.85
CA ALA A 19 1.47 -18.59 -1.41
C ALA A 19 2.33 -18.59 -2.68
N TRP A 20 1.69 -18.67 -3.85
CA TRP A 20 2.40 -18.56 -5.12
C TRP A 20 3.01 -17.17 -5.18
N ALA A 21 4.35 -17.11 -5.13
CA ALA A 21 5.08 -15.87 -5.29
C ALA A 21 4.70 -15.26 -6.66
N GLN A 22 3.91 -14.19 -6.61
CA GLN A 22 3.56 -13.40 -7.78
C GLN A 22 4.85 -12.82 -8.35
N ALA A 23 5.06 -12.90 -9.67
CA ALA A 23 6.21 -12.26 -10.29
C ALA A 23 6.23 -10.76 -9.93
N PRO A 24 7.40 -10.18 -9.61
CA PRO A 24 7.48 -8.78 -9.19
C PRO A 24 6.95 -7.87 -10.31
N THR A 25 5.93 -7.08 -9.98
CA THR A 25 5.35 -6.12 -10.92
C THR A 25 6.27 -4.91 -11.00
N LYS A 26 6.81 -4.64 -12.20
CA LYS A 26 7.61 -3.43 -12.44
C LYS A 26 6.69 -2.22 -12.47
N MET A 27 6.96 -1.22 -11.65
CA MET A 27 6.22 0.05 -11.62
C MET A 27 7.16 1.24 -11.68
N ASN A 28 6.68 2.35 -12.25
CA ASN A 28 7.38 3.64 -12.22
C ASN A 28 6.51 4.67 -11.48
N PRO A 29 6.79 4.95 -10.20
CA PRO A 29 6.00 5.89 -9.41
C PRO A 29 5.88 7.31 -9.95
N LEU A 30 6.86 7.75 -10.75
CA LEU A 30 6.84 9.10 -11.32
C LEU A 30 5.91 9.21 -12.54
N LYS A 31 5.51 8.09 -13.13
CA LYS A 31 4.65 8.04 -14.33
C LYS A 31 3.25 7.51 -14.07
N MET A 32 2.98 6.98 -12.88
CA MET A 32 1.71 6.33 -12.57
C MET A 32 0.55 7.34 -12.36
N LYS A 33 -0.66 6.85 -12.58
CA LYS A 33 -1.92 7.53 -12.22
C LYS A 33 -2.35 7.17 -10.80
N CYS A 34 -3.32 7.90 -10.29
CA CYS A 34 -3.89 7.62 -8.97
C CYS A 34 -4.54 6.24 -8.88
N GLU A 35 -5.18 5.76 -9.96
CA GLU A 35 -5.75 4.41 -10.00
C GLU A 35 -4.68 3.31 -9.91
N ASP A 36 -3.52 3.51 -10.56
CA ASP A 36 -2.38 2.61 -10.48
C ASP A 36 -1.86 2.53 -9.02
N PHE A 37 -1.79 3.67 -8.33
CA PHE A 37 -1.37 3.73 -6.92
C PHE A 37 -2.35 3.00 -6.00
N VAL A 38 -3.66 3.17 -6.20
CA VAL A 38 -4.68 2.50 -5.39
C VAL A 38 -4.60 0.98 -5.55
N ALA A 39 -4.22 0.50 -6.73
CA ALA A 39 -4.01 -0.92 -7.02
C ALA A 39 -2.71 -1.49 -6.43
N VAL A 40 -1.78 -0.66 -5.94
CA VAL A 40 -0.60 -1.14 -5.21
C VAL A 40 -1.06 -1.80 -3.91
N ASP A 41 -0.48 -2.96 -3.62
CA ASP A 41 -0.68 -3.67 -2.36
C ASP A 41 -0.44 -2.73 -1.17
N GLU A 42 -1.33 -2.81 -0.18
CA GLU A 42 -1.41 -1.82 0.89
C GLU A 42 -0.09 -1.70 1.67
N ALA A 43 0.62 -2.82 1.83
CA ALA A 43 1.91 -2.85 2.51
C ALA A 43 3.02 -2.10 1.76
N TYR A 44 2.88 -1.91 0.45
CA TYR A 44 3.86 -1.24 -0.40
C TYR A 44 3.50 0.21 -0.73
N ARG A 45 2.26 0.65 -0.47
CA ARG A 45 1.83 2.04 -0.71
C ARG A 45 2.71 3.07 0.02
N PRO A 46 3.12 2.89 1.29
CA PRO A 46 4.02 3.84 1.95
C PRO A 46 5.33 4.00 1.17
N ALA A 47 5.98 2.89 0.79
CA ALA A 47 7.25 2.93 0.06
C ALA A 47 7.15 3.70 -1.26
N VAL A 48 6.04 3.55 -1.99
CA VAL A 48 5.78 4.28 -3.23
C VAL A 48 5.63 5.79 -3.00
N VAL A 49 4.94 6.18 -1.92
CA VAL A 49 4.77 7.59 -1.55
C VAL A 49 6.09 8.20 -1.09
N TYR A 50 6.85 7.53 -0.22
CA TYR A 50 8.15 7.99 0.25
C TYR A 50 9.16 8.11 -0.90
N TYR A 51 9.13 7.21 -1.87
CA TYR A 51 9.96 7.32 -3.07
C TYR A 51 9.65 8.62 -3.85
N VAL A 52 8.38 8.91 -4.09
CA VAL A 52 7.97 10.14 -4.80
C VAL A 52 8.35 11.38 -4.01
N ALA A 53 8.10 11.39 -2.69
CA ALA A 53 8.43 12.50 -1.81
C ALA A 53 9.95 12.78 -1.79
N GLY A 54 10.78 11.73 -1.68
CA GLY A 54 12.23 11.83 -1.71
C GLY A 54 12.77 12.34 -3.05
N VAL A 55 12.31 11.77 -4.17
CA VAL A 55 12.72 12.22 -5.51
C VAL A 55 12.35 13.68 -5.78
N ASP A 56 11.18 14.10 -5.31
CA ASP A 56 10.71 15.49 -5.45
C ASP A 56 11.26 16.44 -4.38
N LYS A 57 12.10 15.96 -3.45
CA LYS A 57 12.66 16.72 -2.33
C LYS A 57 11.57 17.42 -1.51
N LEU A 58 10.47 16.70 -1.25
CA LEU A 58 9.35 17.18 -0.44
C LEU A 58 9.70 17.04 1.05
N GLY A 59 10.42 18.02 1.59
CA GLY A 59 10.71 18.11 3.02
C GLY A 59 11.74 17.12 3.55
N VAL A 60 12.13 16.10 2.77
CA VAL A 60 13.07 15.06 3.22
C VAL A 60 14.43 15.66 3.56
N THR A 61 14.86 15.49 4.81
CA THR A 61 16.19 15.84 5.32
C THR A 61 16.88 14.62 5.94
N GLU A 62 18.21 14.66 6.06
CA GLU A 62 18.97 13.58 6.71
C GLU A 62 18.72 13.49 8.22
N THR A 63 18.08 14.51 8.80
CA THR A 63 17.75 14.60 10.23
C THR A 63 16.30 14.23 10.55
N ASP A 64 15.49 13.92 9.53
CA ASP A 64 14.09 13.56 9.74
C ASP A 64 13.99 12.25 10.54
N THR A 65 13.04 12.23 11.48
CA THR A 65 12.67 11.00 12.18
C THR A 65 11.45 10.39 11.51
N MET A 66 11.49 9.07 11.33
CA MET A 66 10.39 8.30 10.76
C MET A 66 9.74 7.46 11.85
N VAL A 67 8.41 7.51 11.93
CA VAL A 67 7.62 6.60 12.76
C VAL A 67 7.19 5.42 11.90
N GLU A 68 7.23 4.20 12.45
CA GLU A 68 6.79 2.98 11.75
C GLU A 68 5.30 3.05 11.36
N ASP A 69 4.51 3.87 12.08
CA ASP A 69 3.10 4.08 11.81
C ASP A 69 2.86 5.21 10.79
N THR A 70 2.79 4.80 9.53
CA THR A 70 2.49 5.68 8.39
C THR A 70 1.08 5.45 7.84
N ALA A 71 0.24 4.68 8.54
CA ALA A 71 -1.07 4.26 8.03
C ALA A 71 -2.02 5.44 7.76
N THR A 72 -2.01 6.45 8.63
CA THR A 72 -2.94 7.60 8.56
C THR A 72 -2.72 8.51 7.35
N PRO A 73 -1.50 9.04 7.07
CA PRO A 73 -1.27 9.92 5.92
C PRO A 73 -1.46 9.20 4.57
N ILE A 74 -1.14 7.90 4.51
CA ILE A 74 -1.28 7.11 3.27
C ILE A 74 -2.75 6.83 2.97
N GLY A 75 -3.57 6.52 3.98
CA GLY A 75 -5.02 6.34 3.82
C GLY A 75 -5.72 7.58 3.25
N ALA A 76 -5.34 8.78 3.70
CA ALA A 76 -5.89 10.03 3.16
C ALA A 76 -5.55 10.22 1.67
N LEU A 77 -4.32 9.92 1.27
CA LEU A 77 -3.90 9.98 -0.13
C LEU A 77 -4.62 8.94 -1.00
N VAL A 78 -4.84 7.72 -0.50
CA VAL A 78 -5.65 6.72 -1.18
C VAL A 78 -7.06 7.24 -1.43
N ALA A 79 -7.73 7.79 -0.42
CA ALA A 79 -9.06 8.36 -0.55
C ALA A 79 -9.12 9.52 -1.57
N GLU A 80 -8.12 10.39 -1.57
CA GLU A 80 -8.01 11.47 -2.56
C GLU A 80 -7.73 10.96 -3.98
N CYS A 81 -6.96 9.88 -4.12
CA CYS A 81 -6.71 9.25 -5.41
C CYS A 81 -7.94 8.54 -5.97
N GLN A 82 -8.76 7.90 -5.11
CA GLN A 82 -10.03 7.31 -5.51
C GLN A 82 -11.02 8.35 -6.07
N LYS A 83 -11.01 9.59 -5.57
CA LYS A 83 -11.82 10.70 -6.10
C LYS A 83 -11.34 11.18 -7.48
N SER A 84 -10.07 10.98 -7.81
CA SER A 84 -9.47 11.46 -9.06
C SER A 84 -8.55 10.42 -9.70
N PRO A 85 -9.08 9.27 -10.16
CA PRO A 85 -8.28 8.10 -10.57
C PRO A 85 -7.30 8.40 -11.70
N LYS A 86 -7.68 9.27 -12.63
CA LYS A 86 -6.88 9.66 -13.80
C LYS A 86 -5.82 10.73 -13.53
N ALA A 87 -5.79 11.30 -12.31
CA ALA A 87 -4.81 12.31 -11.95
C ALA A 87 -3.40 11.71 -11.90
N SER A 88 -2.38 12.55 -12.12
CA SER A 88 -0.99 12.14 -11.87
C SER A 88 -0.79 11.92 -10.38
N PHE A 89 -0.31 10.73 -10.02
CA PHE A 89 0.00 10.39 -8.63
C PHE A 89 1.03 11.35 -8.03
N ARG A 90 2.15 11.58 -8.74
CA ARG A 90 3.19 12.52 -8.31
C ARG A 90 2.65 13.93 -8.04
N THR A 91 1.82 14.44 -8.93
CA THR A 91 1.19 15.76 -8.73
C THR A 91 0.29 15.77 -7.50
N LYS A 92 -0.48 14.70 -7.26
CA LYS A 92 -1.35 14.59 -6.09
C LYS A 92 -0.54 14.54 -4.78
N VAL A 93 0.52 13.73 -4.72
CA VAL A 93 1.45 13.68 -3.57
C VAL A 93 1.98 15.08 -3.25
N ARG A 94 2.49 15.78 -4.26
CA ARG A 94 3.02 17.15 -4.09
C ARG A 94 1.95 18.13 -3.62
N GLN A 95 0.74 18.06 -4.16
CA GLN A 95 -0.36 18.93 -3.78
C GLN A 95 -0.75 18.72 -2.31
N MET A 96 -0.92 17.46 -1.89
CA MET A 96 -1.30 17.13 -0.51
C MET A 96 -0.20 17.46 0.49
N TYR A 97 1.07 17.27 0.12
CA TYR A 97 2.20 17.73 0.93
C TYR A 97 2.16 19.25 1.15
N LYS A 98 2.00 20.02 0.06
CA LYS A 98 1.93 21.49 0.13
C LYS A 98 0.72 22.01 0.92
N SER A 99 -0.39 21.28 0.94
CA SER A 99 -1.57 21.64 1.72
C SER A 99 -1.52 21.16 3.18
N GLY A 100 -0.45 20.48 3.59
CA GLY A 100 -0.31 19.89 4.93
C GLY A 100 -1.17 18.64 5.16
N GLN A 101 -1.85 18.14 4.13
CA GLN A 101 -2.70 16.94 4.23
C GLN A 101 -1.89 15.63 4.15
N LEU A 102 -0.61 15.73 3.79
CA LEU A 102 0.32 14.61 3.75
C LEU A 102 1.55 14.95 4.61
N ALA A 103 1.41 14.73 5.93
CA ALA A 103 2.52 14.83 6.88
C ALA A 103 3.31 13.52 6.86
N LEU A 104 4.42 13.49 6.10
CA LEU A 104 5.27 12.31 5.95
C LEU A 104 6.44 12.27 6.93
N PHE A 105 6.82 13.44 7.46
CA PHE A 105 8.02 13.65 8.25
C PHE A 105 7.70 14.57 9.42
N ASP A 106 8.30 14.31 10.57
CA ASP A 106 8.37 15.26 11.68
C ASP A 106 9.70 15.99 11.60
N HIS A 107 9.64 17.33 11.64
CA HIS A 107 10.81 18.18 11.66
C HIS A 107 10.96 18.71 13.09
N HIS A 108 11.69 17.96 13.91
CA HIS A 108 12.09 18.38 15.26
C HIS A 108 13.41 19.14 15.25
#